data_AF-A0A7W0UTT8-F1
#
_entry.id   AF-A0A7W0UTT8-F1
#
_cell.length_a   1.000
_cell.length_b   1.000
_cell.length_c   1.000
_cell.angle_alpha   90.00
_cell.angle_beta   90.00
_cell.angle_gamma   90.00
#
_symmetry.space_group_name_H-M   'P 1'
#
loop_
_entity.id
_entity.type
_entity.pdbx_description
1 polymer ?
#
loop_
_entity_poly.entity_id
_entity_poly.type
_entity_poly.pdbx_seq_one_letter_code
_entity_poly.pdbx_strand_id
1 'polypeptide(L)'
;MPSVGVRPVDSRSDLRAFIDLPYRLHANSEQWVPPLKIERRLFLDKRFNAYFSHADAALFLARREGRVVGRISAQIDHAFNEYQGNDWGQFGFLEAESDQDVFDAL
;
A
#
# COMPACT_ATOMS: atom_id res chain seq x y z
N MET A 1 5.62 -24.48 -5.07
CA MET A 1 5.44 -23.29 -4.22
C MET A 1 4.02 -22.77 -4.45
N PRO A 2 3.24 -22.47 -3.41
CA PRO A 2 1.94 -21.82 -3.58
C PRO A 2 2.13 -20.45 -4.25
N SER A 3 1.37 -20.17 -5.31
CA SER A 3 1.48 -18.91 -6.07
C SER A 3 1.08 -17.70 -5.23
N VAL A 4 1.81 -16.59 -5.38
CA VAL A 4 1.42 -15.29 -4.81
C VAL A 4 0.28 -14.72 -5.64
N GLY A 5 -0.83 -14.37 -5.00
CA GLY A 5 -1.94 -13.67 -5.64
C GLY A 5 -2.03 -12.23 -5.15
N VAL A 6 -2.14 -11.27 -6.08
CA VAL A 6 -2.36 -9.85 -5.76
C VAL A 6 -3.84 -9.52 -5.89
N ARG A 7 -4.38 -8.83 -4.89
CA ARG A 7 -5.78 -8.36 -4.89
C ARG A 7 -5.88 -6.94 -4.37
N PRO A 8 -6.85 -6.16 -4.88
CA PRO A 8 -7.15 -4.84 -4.33
C PRO A 8 -7.61 -4.92 -2.87
N VAL A 9 -7.40 -3.83 -2.14
CA VAL A 9 -7.90 -3.61 -0.78
C VAL A 9 -9.34 -3.12 -0.87
N ASP A 10 -10.29 -4.04 -0.71
CA ASP A 10 -11.73 -3.74 -0.88
C ASP A 10 -12.53 -3.74 0.43
N SER A 11 -11.88 -4.04 1.55
CA SER A 11 -12.54 -4.15 2.85
C SER A 11 -11.78 -3.44 3.97
N ARG A 12 -12.50 -3.14 5.06
CA ARG A 12 -11.88 -2.63 6.29
C ARG A 12 -10.85 -3.61 6.87
N SER A 13 -11.03 -4.91 6.63
CA SER A 13 -10.09 -5.94 7.06
C SER A 13 -8.82 -5.94 6.21
N ASP A 14 -8.95 -5.71 4.91
CA ASP A 14 -7.81 -5.56 4.00
C ASP A 14 -7.03 -4.29 4.31
N LEU A 15 -7.72 -3.16 4.54
CA LEU A 15 -7.05 -1.91 4.90
C LEU A 15 -6.29 -2.05 6.22
N ARG A 16 -6.87 -2.78 7.18
CA ARG A 16 -6.16 -3.12 8.42
C ARG A 16 -4.91 -3.97 8.14
N ALA A 17 -5.03 -5.01 7.31
CA ALA A 17 -3.90 -5.85 6.96
C ALA A 17 -2.79 -5.07 6.21
N PHE A 18 -3.17 -4.14 5.33
CA PHE A 18 -2.27 -3.24 4.62
C PHE A 18 -1.48 -2.33 5.58
N ILE A 19 -2.16 -1.76 6.58
CA ILE A 19 -1.53 -0.91 7.61
C ILE A 19 -0.68 -1.75 8.56
N ASP A 20 -1.11 -2.96 8.92
CA ASP A 20 -0.45 -3.81 9.91
C ASP A 20 0.79 -4.52 9.36
N LEU A 21 0.92 -4.70 8.03
CA LEU A 21 2.04 -5.44 7.42
C LEU A 21 3.44 -4.93 7.85
N PRO A 22 3.76 -3.63 7.79
CA PRO A 22 5.10 -3.14 8.18
C PRO A 22 5.42 -3.40 9.64
N TYR A 23 4.41 -3.32 10.52
CA TYR A 23 4.57 -3.63 11.94
C TYR A 23 5.00 -5.07 12.15
N ARG A 24 4.53 -5.98 11.29
CA ARG A 24 4.95 -7.38 11.33
C ARG A 24 6.34 -7.58 10.72
N LEU A 25 6.63 -6.94 9.58
CA LEU A 25 7.91 -7.09 8.89
C LEU A 25 9.07 -6.52 9.70
N HIS A 26 8.84 -5.40 10.40
CA HIS A 26 9.86 -4.69 11.17
C HIS A 26 9.75 -4.91 12.69
N ALA A 27 8.98 -5.90 13.15
CA ALA A 27 8.73 -6.12 14.57
C ALA A 27 10.00 -6.27 15.43
N ASN A 28 11.09 -6.77 14.83
CA ASN A 28 12.38 -6.99 15.50
C ASN A 28 13.45 -5.98 15.04
N SER A 29 13.08 -4.93 14.31
CA SER A 29 14.02 -3.91 13.84
C SER A 29 14.21 -2.84 14.91
N GLU A 30 15.45 -2.65 15.37
CA GLU A 30 15.80 -1.56 16.30
C GLU A 30 15.77 -0.18 15.64
N GLN A 31 15.80 -0.13 14.31
CA GLN A 31 15.94 1.10 13.53
C GLN A 31 14.61 1.62 13.00
N TRP A 32 13.57 0.79 13.04
CA TRP A 32 12.26 1.15 12.50
C TRP A 32 11.42 1.88 13.53
N VAL A 33 11.05 3.12 13.20
CA VAL A 33 10.14 3.93 14.02
C VAL A 33 8.72 3.78 13.46
N PRO A 34 7.82 3.01 14.10
CA PRO A 34 6.47 2.81 13.59
C PRO A 34 5.67 4.12 13.61
N PRO A 35 4.96 4.49 12.53
CA PRO A 35 3.98 5.57 12.59
C PRO A 35 2.81 5.19 13.51
N LEU A 36 1.96 6.14 13.86
CA LEU A 36 0.73 5.82 14.59
C LEU A 36 -0.28 5.16 13.63
N LYS A 37 -0.87 4.03 14.03
CA LYS A 37 -1.86 3.32 13.18
C LYS A 37 -3.08 4.19 12.84
N ILE A 38 -3.50 5.07 13.76
CA ILE A 38 -4.60 6.01 13.54
C ILE A 38 -4.25 7.02 12.45
N GLU A 39 -3.02 7.54 12.46
CA GLU A 39 -2.53 8.48 11.45
C GLU A 39 -2.51 7.82 10.07
N ARG A 40 -2.01 6.57 9.98
CA ARG A 40 -2.02 5.81 8.71
C ARG A 40 -3.44 5.56 8.19
N ARG A 41 -4.40 5.34 9.09
CA ARG A 41 -5.81 5.17 8.72
C ARG A 41 -6.41 6.48 8.19
N LEU A 42 -6.12 7.61 8.83
CA LEU A 42 -6.58 8.93 8.37
C LEU A 42 -5.92 9.33 7.05
N PHE A 43 -4.64 9.03 6.89
CA PHE A 43 -3.89 9.29 5.66
C PHE A 43 -4.47 8.56 4.44
N LEU A 44 -4.93 7.31 4.62
CA LEU A 44 -5.49 6.48 3.55
C LEU A 44 -7.01 6.65 3.38
N ASP A 45 -7.68 7.45 4.21
CA ASP A 45 -9.11 7.69 4.13
C ASP A 45 -9.40 8.91 3.24
N LYS A 46 -10.14 8.66 2.14
CA LYS A 46 -10.52 9.69 1.15
C LYS A 46 -11.29 10.87 1.74
N ARG A 47 -11.95 10.69 2.88
CA ARG A 47 -12.72 11.75 3.55
C ARG A 47 -11.85 12.69 4.38
N PHE A 48 -10.67 12.24 4.80
CA PHE A 48 -9.80 12.99 5.73
C PHE A 48 -8.55 13.55 5.05
N ASN A 49 -8.03 12.88 4.03
CA ASN A 49 -6.84 13.34 3.32
C ASN A 49 -7.23 14.14 2.06
N ALA A 50 -6.90 15.44 2.07
CA ALA A 50 -7.19 16.37 0.97
C ALA A 50 -6.55 15.97 -0.37
N TYR A 51 -5.50 15.15 -0.36
CA TYR A 51 -4.91 14.57 -1.57
C TYR A 51 -5.97 13.93 -2.48
N PHE A 52 -6.95 13.23 -1.88
CA PHE A 52 -8.01 12.55 -2.64
C PHE A 52 -9.06 13.48 -3.27
N SER A 53 -8.94 14.80 -3.09
CA SER A 53 -9.77 15.76 -3.82
C SER A 53 -9.35 15.93 -5.29
N HIS A 54 -8.10 15.56 -5.62
CA HIS A 54 -7.53 15.68 -6.97
C HIS A 54 -6.75 14.44 -7.42
N ALA A 55 -6.72 13.39 -6.61
CA ALA A 55 -5.98 12.18 -6.90
C ALA A 55 -6.79 10.92 -6.60
N ASP A 56 -6.55 9.88 -7.39
CA ASP A 56 -7.06 8.54 -7.18
C ASP A 56 -5.93 7.61 -6.75
N ALA A 57 -6.21 6.75 -5.76
CA ALA A 57 -5.29 5.69 -5.38
C ALA A 57 -6.03 4.37 -5.20
N ALA A 58 -5.34 3.29 -5.58
CA ALA A 58 -5.69 1.92 -5.26
C ALA A 58 -4.58 1.30 -4.41
N LEU A 59 -4.97 0.50 -3.43
CA LEU A 59 -4.05 -0.25 -2.58
C LEU A 59 -4.20 -1.73 -2.91
N PHE A 60 -3.10 -2.48 -2.87
CA PHE A 60 -3.07 -3.90 -3.20
C PHE A 60 -2.32 -4.69 -2.12
N LEU A 61 -2.76 -5.93 -1.93
CA LEU A 61 -2.11 -6.90 -1.06
C LEU A 61 -1.70 -8.12 -1.87
N ALA A 62 -0.43 -8.51 -1.73
CA ALA A 62 0.06 -9.82 -2.14
C ALA A 62 -0.23 -10.83 -1.03
N ARG A 63 -0.84 -11.97 -1.40
CA ARG A 63 -1.20 -13.05 -0.48
C ARG A 63 -0.64 -14.38 -0.95
N ARG A 64 -0.07 -15.14 -0.02
CA ARG A 64 0.34 -16.54 -0.19
C ARG A 64 -0.37 -17.37 0.87
N GLU A 65 -1.15 -18.36 0.45
CA GLU A 65 -1.93 -19.22 1.35
C GLU A 65 -2.80 -18.43 2.35
N GLY A 66 -3.42 -17.34 1.88
CA GLY A 66 -4.26 -16.47 2.70
C GLY A 66 -3.52 -15.46 3.58
N ARG A 67 -2.22 -15.66 3.83
CA ARG A 67 -1.37 -14.72 4.57
C ARG A 67 -0.93 -13.56 3.67
N VAL A 68 -0.99 -12.34 4.20
CA VAL A 68 -0.44 -11.15 3.53
C VAL A 68 1.09 -11.20 3.59
N VAL A 69 1.73 -11.19 2.42
CA VAL A 69 3.19 -11.27 2.25
C VAL A 69 3.78 -10.01 1.60
N GLY A 70 2.95 -9.13 1.05
CA GLY A 70 3.39 -7.87 0.47
C GLY A 70 2.25 -6.89 0.25
N ARG A 71 2.60 -5.65 -0.05
CA ARG A 71 1.67 -4.56 -0.35
C ARG A 71 2.28 -3.55 -1.32
N ILE A 72 1.43 -2.88 -2.07
CA ILE A 72 1.80 -1.75 -2.95
C ILE A 72 0.59 -0.82 -3.10
N SER A 73 0.82 0.46 -3.38
CA SER A 73 -0.19 1.39 -3.88
C SER A 73 0.15 1.85 -5.29
N ALA A 74 -0.90 2.12 -6.07
CA ALA A 74 -0.79 2.84 -7.34
C ALA A 74 -1.72 4.04 -7.28
N GLN A 75 -1.26 5.20 -7.75
CA GLN A 75 -2.03 6.43 -7.70
C GLN A 75 -1.78 7.32 -8.92
N ILE A 76 -2.78 8.12 -9.26
CA ILE A 76 -2.73 9.17 -10.28
C ILE A 76 -3.10 10.48 -9.59
N ASP A 77 -2.23 11.48 -9.69
CA ASP A 77 -2.52 12.84 -9.24
C ASP A 77 -2.87 13.70 -10.46
N HIS A 78 -4.17 13.96 -10.63
CA HIS A 78 -4.69 14.66 -11.80
C HIS A 78 -4.23 16.12 -11.84
N ALA A 79 -4.14 16.78 -10.67
CA ALA A 79 -3.67 18.15 -10.59
C ALA A 79 -2.17 18.28 -10.93
N PHE A 80 -1.37 17.31 -10.48
CA PHE A 80 0.04 17.24 -10.87
C PHE A 80 0.19 17.01 -12.38
N ASN A 81 -0.54 16.05 -12.94
CA ASN A 81 -0.49 15.72 -14.36
C ASN A 81 -0.93 16.90 -15.24
N GLU A 82 -1.99 17.62 -14.86
CA GLU A 82 -2.44 18.84 -15.53
C GLU A 82 -1.38 19.94 -15.50
N TYR A 83 -0.77 20.18 -14.33
CA TYR A 83 0.25 21.21 -14.18
C TYR A 83 1.54 20.90 -14.97
N GLN A 84 1.94 19.64 -15.04
CA GLN A 84 3.15 19.21 -15.72
C GLN A 84 2.96 18.90 -17.21
N GLY A 85 1.72 18.81 -17.70
CA GLY A 85 1.41 18.40 -19.06
C GLY A 85 1.81 16.95 -19.35
N ASN A 86 1.60 16.04 -18.40
CA ASN A 86 1.93 14.63 -18.53
C ASN A 86 0.75 13.72 -18.18
N ASP A 87 0.97 12.41 -18.29
CA ASP A 87 0.00 11.37 -17.89
C ASP A 87 0.72 10.28 -17.08
N TRP A 88 1.22 10.67 -15.91
CA TRP A 88 2.02 9.79 -15.06
C TRP A 88 1.18 9.11 -13.99
N GLY A 89 1.47 7.82 -13.77
CA GLY A 89 1.10 7.08 -12.59
C GLY A 89 2.28 6.98 -11.62
N GLN A 90 1.98 6.84 -10.34
CA GLN A 90 2.98 6.73 -9.28
C GLN A 90 2.72 5.46 -8.46
N PHE A 91 3.79 4.82 -8.01
CA PHE A 91 3.72 3.70 -7.07
C PHE A 91 4.22 4.13 -5.70
N GLY A 92 3.63 3.57 -4.64
CA GLY A 92 3.97 3.88 -3.27
C GLY A 92 3.72 2.69 -2.35
N PHE A 93 4.02 2.87 -1.05
CA PHE A 93 3.80 1.88 0.00
C PHE A 93 4.38 0.47 -0.30
N LEU A 94 5.29 0.34 -1.27
CA LEU A 94 5.85 -0.93 -1.70
C LEU A 94 6.62 -1.57 -0.54
N GLU A 95 6.17 -2.75 -0.12
CA GLU A 95 6.79 -3.47 0.98
C GLU A 95 6.40 -4.95 0.95
N ALA A 96 7.37 -5.84 1.17
CA ALA A 96 7.14 -7.27 1.14
C ALA A 96 8.08 -8.02 2.10
N GLU A 97 7.76 -9.28 2.38
CA GLU A 97 8.74 -10.23 2.91
C GLU A 97 9.94 -10.33 1.95
N SER A 98 11.12 -10.71 2.47
CA SER A 98 12.35 -10.84 1.66
C SER A 98 12.28 -12.07 0.74
N ASP A 99 11.45 -11.98 -0.30
CA ASP A 99 11.08 -13.06 -1.20
C ASP A 99 10.84 -12.49 -2.62
N GLN A 100 11.63 -12.95 -3.59
CA GLN A 100 11.60 -12.46 -4.97
C GLN A 100 10.24 -12.71 -5.64
N ASP A 101 9.61 -13.86 -5.38
CA ASP A 101 8.32 -14.21 -5.99
C ASP A 101 7.21 -13.24 -5.56
N VAL A 102 7.37 -12.57 -4.40
CA VAL A 102 6.41 -11.55 -3.94
C VAL A 102 6.62 -10.25 -4.70
N PHE A 103 7.87 -9.84 -4.94
CA PHE A 103 8.18 -8.64 -5.72
C PHE A 103 7.86 -8.79 -7.20
N ASP A 104 8.08 -9.97 -7.78
CA ASP A 104 7.71 -10.24 -9.18
C ASP A 104 6.19 -10.17 -9.41
N ALA A 105 5.40 -10.36 -8.36
CA ALA A 105 3.94 -10.29 -8.42
C ALA A 105 3.37 -8.87 -8.20
N LEU A 106 4.11 -7.98 -7.53
CA LEU A 106 3.68 -6.62 -7.14
C LEU A 106 4.03 -5.57 -8.19
#